data_AF-A0A6A3WPP0-F1
#
_entry.id   AF-A0A6A3WPP0-F1
#
_cell.length_a   1.000
_cell.length_b   1.000
_cell.length_c   1.000
_cell.angle_alpha   90.00
_cell.angle_beta   90.00
_cell.angle_gamma   90.00
#
_symmetry.space_group_name_H-M   'P 1'
#
loop_
_entity.id
_entity.type
_entity.pdbx_description
1 polymer ?
#
loop_
_entity_poly.entity_id
_entity_poly.type
_entity_poly.pdbx_seq_one_letter_code
_entity_poly.pdbx_strand_id
1 'polypeptide(L)'
;MLVCAGRAVQRRAQLRADTWNSSDEEDGVPHGAIARPRSRFDPRVVRSRNCANARKAQRAALRRRSERARDEERRRRTEEWERTLMLARASRVVARHNAEAGALRLVSTYHKMLQHGYLAIDIGRPRTLEIHDFMLSAMAGDIITPEFIGLTTFMQQWDLMSRFHSEVDFRAERLQLFPMDGAAKTYPSLAERDRDEAVYVVKSTGTTTLRISRLTVENIFPHILNDE
;
A
#
# COMPACT_ATOMS: atom_id res chain seq x y z
N MET A 1 -8.65 21.25 3.18
CA MET A 1 -8.50 19.78 3.24
C MET A 1 -7.13 19.48 2.66
N LEU A 2 -6.18 19.05 3.49
CA LEU A 2 -4.84 18.69 3.03
C LEU A 2 -4.83 17.20 2.75
N VAL A 3 -4.62 16.82 1.49
CA VAL A 3 -4.47 15.42 1.08
C VAL A 3 -2.99 15.11 1.09
N CYS A 4 -2.52 14.39 2.12
CA CYS A 4 -1.14 13.96 2.21
C CYS A 4 -1.03 12.51 1.72
N ALA A 5 -0.37 12.31 0.58
CA ALA A 5 0.02 10.96 0.15
C ALA A 5 1.11 10.44 1.10
N GLY A 6 0.75 9.51 1.98
CA GLY A 6 1.70 8.92 2.93
C GLY A 6 2.76 8.12 2.18
N ARG A 7 4.00 8.63 2.10
CA ARG A 7 5.11 7.89 1.50
C ARG A 7 5.59 6.79 2.45
N ALA A 8 5.06 5.58 2.31
CA ALA A 8 5.69 4.38 2.85
C ALA A 8 6.51 3.70 1.75
N VAL A 9 7.84 3.90 1.76
CA VAL A 9 8.75 3.16 0.86
C VAL A 9 8.82 1.71 1.35
N GLN A 10 7.99 0.83 0.78
CA GLN A 10 8.16 -0.61 0.90
C GLN A 10 8.97 -1.15 -0.28
N ARG A 11 10.21 -1.58 -0.01
CA ARG A 11 10.95 -2.46 -0.91
C ARG A 11 10.23 -3.81 -0.96
N ARG A 12 9.46 -4.07 -2.03
CA ARG A 12 8.95 -5.42 -2.34
C ARG A 12 10.04 -6.22 -3.07
N ALA A 13 10.45 -7.32 -2.46
CA ALA A 13 11.11 -8.40 -3.18
C ALA A 13 10.09 -9.00 -4.15
N GLN A 14 10.38 -8.97 -5.45
CA GLN A 14 9.64 -9.67 -6.48
C GLN A 14 9.82 -11.17 -6.29
N LEU A 15 8.82 -11.85 -5.73
CA LEU A 15 8.68 -13.29 -5.92
C LEU A 15 8.00 -13.49 -7.28
N ARG A 16 8.82 -13.83 -8.28
CA ARG A 16 8.35 -14.39 -9.54
C ARG A 16 7.51 -15.62 -9.23
N ALA A 17 6.22 -15.56 -9.57
CA ALA A 17 5.43 -16.76 -9.74
C ALA A 17 5.79 -17.33 -11.10
N ASP A 18 6.67 -18.33 -11.11
CA ASP A 18 6.93 -19.14 -12.30
C ASP A 18 5.62 -19.84 -12.69
N THR A 19 5.03 -19.40 -13.80
CA THR A 19 3.97 -20.11 -14.50
C THR A 19 4.52 -21.43 -15.00
N TRP A 20 4.28 -22.50 -14.23
CA TRP A 20 4.43 -23.88 -14.67
C TRP A 20 3.41 -24.17 -15.78
N ASN A 21 3.82 -23.97 -17.03
CA ASN A 21 3.16 -24.54 -18.20
C ASN A 21 3.49 -26.03 -18.23
N SER A 22 2.50 -26.86 -17.88
CA SER A 22 2.53 -28.30 -18.10
C SER A 22 2.36 -28.56 -19.60
N SER A 23 3.43 -28.99 -20.27
CA SER A 23 3.40 -29.50 -21.63
C SER A 23 2.82 -30.92 -21.62
N ASP A 24 1.58 -31.06 -22.08
CA ASP A 24 1.04 -32.34 -22.52
C ASP A 24 1.67 -32.67 -23.89
N GLU A 25 2.76 -33.44 -23.88
CA GLU A 25 3.26 -34.12 -25.08
C GLU A 25 2.50 -35.46 -25.22
N GLU A 26 1.53 -35.48 -26.12
CA GLU A 26 0.94 -36.71 -26.67
C GLU A 26 1.93 -37.35 -27.65
N ASP A 27 2.73 -38.30 -27.15
CA ASP A 27 3.58 -39.14 -27.99
C ASP A 27 2.74 -40.17 -28.76
N GLY A 28 2.67 -39.97 -30.08
CA GLY A 28 2.08 -40.90 -31.04
C GLY A 28 2.86 -42.22 -31.11
N VAL A 29 2.17 -43.31 -30.80
CA VAL A 29 2.70 -44.69 -30.90
C VAL A 29 2.82 -45.13 -32.37
N PRO A 30 3.97 -45.65 -32.83
CA PRO A 30 4.08 -46.19 -34.18
C PRO A 30 3.50 -47.61 -34.29
N HIS A 31 2.74 -47.82 -35.37
CA HIS A 31 2.29 -49.13 -35.84
C HIS A 31 3.47 -49.99 -36.30
N GLY A 32 3.75 -51.07 -35.57
CA GLY A 32 4.68 -52.12 -35.96
C GLY A 32 4.09 -53.49 -35.64
N ALA A 33 3.38 -54.07 -36.61
CA ALA A 33 2.93 -55.45 -36.55
C ALA A 33 4.12 -56.39 -36.77
N ILE A 34 4.55 -57.10 -35.73
CA ILE A 34 5.45 -58.26 -35.85
C ILE A 34 4.74 -59.46 -35.24
N ALA A 35 4.24 -60.32 -36.13
CA ALA A 35 3.74 -61.63 -35.79
C ALA A 35 4.86 -62.47 -35.17
N ARG A 36 4.65 -62.96 -33.94
CA ARG A 36 5.48 -64.00 -33.32
C ARG A 36 4.72 -65.32 -33.23
N PRO A 37 5.41 -66.45 -33.43
CA PRO A 37 4.80 -67.76 -33.63
C PRO A 37 4.23 -68.35 -32.35
N ARG A 38 3.15 -69.12 -32.54
CA ARG A 38 2.50 -69.97 -31.54
C ARG A 38 3.48 -71.01 -30.99
N SER A 39 4.04 -70.74 -29.81
CA SER A 39 4.67 -71.75 -28.97
C SER A 39 3.60 -72.40 -28.09
N ARG A 40 3.14 -73.58 -28.50
CA ARG A 40 2.43 -74.55 -27.66
C ARG A 40 3.36 -74.94 -26.51
N PHE A 41 2.97 -74.66 -25.28
CA PHE A 41 3.17 -75.44 -24.03
C PHE A 41 2.99 -74.45 -22.88
N ASP A 42 1.75 -74.25 -22.45
CA ASP A 42 1.46 -73.56 -21.19
C ASP A 42 1.13 -74.65 -20.16
N PRO A 43 2.04 -74.97 -19.22
CA PRO A 43 1.69 -75.85 -18.13
C PRO A 43 0.52 -75.18 -17.40
N ARG A 44 -0.55 -75.93 -17.14
CA ARG A 44 -1.66 -75.48 -16.29
C ARG A 44 -1.10 -75.11 -14.92
N VAL A 45 -0.64 -73.88 -14.76
CA VAL A 45 -0.32 -73.29 -13.48
C VAL A 45 -1.67 -73.10 -12.81
N VAL A 46 -2.01 -74.04 -11.94
CA VAL A 46 -3.04 -73.85 -10.93
C VAL A 46 -2.53 -72.75 -10.01
N ARG A 47 -2.64 -71.48 -10.47
CA ARG A 47 -2.42 -70.30 -9.64
C ARG A 47 -3.43 -70.43 -8.52
N SER A 48 -2.96 -70.73 -7.31
CA SER A 48 -3.84 -70.81 -6.15
C SER A 48 -4.64 -69.52 -6.07
N ARG A 49 -5.97 -69.64 -5.92
CA ARG A 49 -6.89 -68.49 -5.75
C ARG A 49 -6.43 -67.55 -4.62
N ASN A 50 -5.68 -68.08 -3.65
CA ASN A 50 -5.06 -67.34 -2.56
C ASN A 50 -4.00 -66.32 -3.02
N CYS A 51 -3.17 -66.63 -4.01
CA CYS A 51 -2.16 -65.69 -4.51
C CYS A 51 -2.76 -64.52 -5.30
N ALA A 52 -3.88 -64.73 -6.00
CA ALA A 52 -4.58 -63.67 -6.72
C ALA A 52 -5.27 -62.67 -5.76
N ASN A 53 -5.91 -63.19 -4.70
CA ASN A 53 -6.52 -62.37 -3.65
C ASN A 53 -5.47 -61.60 -2.85
N ALA A 54 -4.33 -62.22 -2.52
CA ALA A 54 -3.21 -61.55 -1.86
C ALA A 54 -2.66 -60.38 -2.71
N ARG A 55 -2.49 -60.56 -4.03
CA ARG A 55 -2.07 -59.49 -4.96
C ARG A 55 -3.11 -58.38 -5.06
N LYS A 56 -4.40 -58.71 -5.08
CA LYS A 56 -5.49 -57.72 -5.09
C LYS A 56 -5.51 -56.90 -3.80
N ALA A 57 -5.33 -57.55 -2.64
CA ALA A 57 -5.24 -56.89 -1.34
C ALA A 57 -4.01 -55.97 -1.26
N GLN A 58 -2.85 -56.42 -1.74
CA GLN A 58 -1.63 -55.60 -1.79
C GLN A 58 -1.78 -54.36 -2.69
N ARG A 59 -2.40 -54.51 -3.87
CA ARG A 59 -2.70 -53.37 -4.76
C ARG A 59 -3.68 -52.38 -4.11
N ALA A 60 -4.72 -52.87 -3.44
CA ALA A 60 -5.66 -52.02 -2.71
C ALA A 60 -4.98 -51.28 -1.54
N ALA A 61 -4.08 -51.95 -0.82
CA ALA A 61 -3.31 -51.34 0.26
C ALA A 61 -2.36 -50.25 -0.26
N LEU A 62 -1.69 -50.48 -1.40
CA LEU A 62 -0.85 -49.47 -2.05
C LEU A 62 -1.66 -48.26 -2.52
N ARG A 63 -2.84 -48.48 -3.12
CA ARG A 63 -3.76 -47.38 -3.50
C ARG A 63 -4.17 -46.54 -2.30
N ARG A 64 -4.64 -47.18 -1.23
CA ARG A 64 -5.00 -46.49 0.03
C ARG A 64 -3.82 -45.71 0.62
N ARG A 65 -2.60 -46.26 0.57
CA ARG A 65 -1.39 -45.54 1.01
C ARG A 65 -1.11 -44.32 0.13
N SER A 66 -1.22 -44.45 -1.18
CA SER A 66 -1.02 -43.34 -2.11
C SER A 66 -2.10 -42.26 -1.98
N GLU A 67 -3.36 -42.64 -1.76
CA GLU A 67 -4.47 -41.71 -1.52
C GLU A 67 -4.24 -40.93 -0.22
N ARG A 68 -3.90 -41.63 0.88
CA ARG A 68 -3.56 -40.98 2.16
C ARG A 68 -2.38 -40.03 2.02
N ALA A 69 -1.34 -40.40 1.26
CA ALA A 69 -0.19 -39.52 1.03
C ALA A 69 -0.58 -38.25 0.26
N ARG A 70 -1.45 -38.37 -0.76
CA ARG A 70 -1.98 -37.22 -1.50
C ARG A 70 -2.89 -36.34 -0.64
N ASP A 71 -3.71 -36.94 0.21
CA ASP A 71 -4.59 -36.21 1.13
C ASP A 71 -3.78 -35.43 2.16
N GLU A 72 -2.75 -36.06 2.73
CA GLU A 72 -1.82 -35.42 3.66
C GLU A 72 -1.06 -34.26 2.99
N GLU A 73 -0.60 -34.45 1.75
CA GLU A 73 0.06 -33.39 1.00
C GLU A 73 -0.89 -32.22 0.70
N ARG A 74 -2.14 -32.50 0.31
CA ARG A 74 -3.16 -31.46 0.13
C ARG A 74 -3.40 -30.70 1.43
N ARG A 75 -3.53 -31.41 2.56
CA ARG A 75 -3.69 -30.77 3.88
C ARG A 75 -2.52 -29.87 4.24
N ARG A 76 -1.28 -30.35 4.05
CA ARG A 76 -0.08 -29.54 4.31
C ARG A 76 -0.06 -28.27 3.47
N ARG A 77 -0.36 -28.38 2.17
CA ARG A 77 -0.46 -27.20 1.29
C ARG A 77 -1.54 -26.25 1.76
N THR A 78 -2.73 -26.75 2.14
CA THR A 78 -3.80 -25.90 2.68
C THR A 78 -3.34 -25.18 3.95
N GLU A 79 -2.72 -25.88 4.89
CA GLU A 79 -2.20 -25.27 6.12
C GLU A 79 -1.11 -24.22 5.84
N GLU A 80 -0.20 -24.48 4.90
CA GLU A 80 0.83 -23.52 4.48
C GLU A 80 0.23 -22.28 3.81
N TRP A 81 -0.76 -22.47 2.93
CA TRP A 81 -1.50 -21.38 2.32
C TRP A 81 -2.28 -20.56 3.36
N GLU A 82 -2.93 -21.21 4.31
CA GLU A 82 -3.64 -20.54 5.40
C GLU A 82 -2.69 -19.73 6.29
N ARG A 83 -1.53 -20.29 6.66
CA ARG A 83 -0.49 -19.56 7.40
C ARG A 83 0.01 -18.35 6.62
N THR A 84 0.30 -18.53 5.33
CA THR A 84 0.78 -17.44 4.47
C THR A 84 -0.27 -16.33 4.34
N LEU A 85 -1.53 -16.70 4.16
CA LEU A 85 -2.65 -15.76 4.09
C LEU A 85 -2.85 -15.02 5.42
N MET A 86 -2.74 -15.72 6.56
CA MET A 86 -2.83 -15.12 7.89
C MET A 86 -1.72 -14.08 8.10
N LEU A 87 -0.48 -14.41 7.77
CA LEU A 87 0.66 -13.49 7.87
C LEU A 87 0.49 -12.28 6.96
N ALA A 88 0.04 -12.48 5.71
CA ALA A 88 -0.24 -11.39 4.79
C ALA A 88 -1.32 -10.44 5.31
N ARG A 89 -2.40 -10.98 5.90
CA ARG A 89 -3.47 -10.18 6.53
C ARG A 89 -2.96 -9.40 7.73
N ALA A 90 -2.20 -10.05 8.62
CA ALA A 90 -1.61 -9.41 9.79
C ALA A 90 -0.66 -8.26 9.39
N SER A 91 0.22 -8.51 8.42
CA SER A 91 1.13 -7.51 7.86
C SER A 91 0.36 -6.29 7.30
N ARG A 92 -0.73 -6.53 6.57
CA ARG A 92 -1.57 -5.45 6.03
C ARG A 92 -2.23 -4.61 7.12
N VAL A 93 -2.71 -5.22 8.20
CA VAL A 93 -3.30 -4.50 9.33
C VAL A 93 -2.26 -3.61 10.01
N VAL A 94 -1.05 -4.12 10.25
CA VAL A 94 0.05 -3.34 10.85
C VAL A 94 0.48 -2.21 9.92
N ALA A 95 0.63 -2.48 8.62
CA ALA A 95 0.98 -1.46 7.64
C ALA A 95 -0.05 -0.32 7.60
N ARG A 96 -1.34 -0.66 7.59
CA ARG A 96 -2.45 0.31 7.68
C ARG A 96 -2.34 1.16 8.95
N HIS A 97 -2.23 0.52 10.11
CA HIS A 97 -2.13 1.24 11.38
C HIS A 97 -0.91 2.20 11.42
N ASN A 98 0.24 1.74 10.92
CA ASN A 98 1.44 2.56 10.84
C ASN A 98 1.28 3.75 9.90
N ALA A 99 0.59 3.57 8.77
CA ALA A 99 0.30 4.65 7.83
C ALA A 99 -0.68 5.65 8.42
N GLU A 100 -1.73 5.19 9.10
CA GLU A 100 -2.70 6.04 9.81
C GLU A 100 -2.01 6.92 10.87
N ALA A 101 -1.18 6.31 11.71
CA ALA A 101 -0.38 7.02 12.71
C ALA A 101 0.64 7.97 12.07
N GLY A 102 1.25 7.56 10.94
CA GLY A 102 2.17 8.37 10.17
C GLY A 102 1.52 9.64 9.62
N ALA A 103 0.34 9.51 9.01
CA ALA A 103 -0.43 10.64 8.47
C ALA A 103 -0.79 11.67 9.55
N LEU A 104 -1.30 11.20 10.70
CA LEU A 104 -1.63 12.07 11.83
C LEU A 104 -0.40 12.79 12.40
N ARG A 105 0.73 12.08 12.55
CA ARG A 105 1.99 12.70 13.00
C ARG A 105 2.47 13.76 12.01
N LEU A 106 2.44 13.47 10.71
CA LEU A 106 2.88 14.41 9.69
C LEU A 106 2.06 15.72 9.73
N VAL A 107 0.73 15.62 9.80
CA VAL A 107 -0.15 16.79 9.87
C VAL A 107 0.00 17.53 11.21
N SER A 108 0.21 16.81 12.31
CA SER A 108 0.51 17.44 13.60
C SER A 108 1.82 18.23 13.55
N THR A 109 2.88 17.67 12.97
CA THR A 109 4.17 18.34 12.79
C THR A 109 4.03 19.56 11.90
N TYR A 110 3.29 19.45 10.79
CA TYR A 110 2.98 20.58 9.90
C TYR A 110 2.38 21.76 10.68
N HIS A 111 1.35 21.52 11.49
CA HIS A 111 0.71 22.58 12.28
C HIS A 111 1.64 23.17 13.34
N LYS A 112 2.47 22.35 13.99
CA LYS A 112 3.44 22.83 14.99
C LYS A 112 4.52 23.71 14.36
N MET A 113 5.05 23.30 13.22
CA MET A 113 6.11 24.03 12.51
C MET A 113 5.64 25.42 12.10
N LEU A 114 4.44 25.49 11.53
CA LEU A 114 3.82 26.72 11.03
C LEU A 114 2.96 27.46 12.05
N GLN A 115 2.96 27.04 13.32
CA GLN A 115 2.14 27.67 14.37
C GLN A 115 2.34 29.19 14.40
N HIS A 116 3.59 29.66 14.26
CA HIS A 116 3.91 31.08 14.35
C HIS A 116 4.14 31.74 12.98
N GLY A 117 3.59 31.16 11.91
CA GLY A 117 3.86 31.58 10.54
C GLY A 117 5.21 31.12 10.00
N TYR A 118 5.54 31.64 8.82
CA TYR A 118 6.75 31.36 8.04
C TYR A 118 7.17 32.62 7.29
N LEU A 119 8.44 33.01 7.37
CA LEU A 119 8.97 34.21 6.70
C LEU A 119 10.14 33.83 5.79
N ALA A 120 9.94 33.92 4.48
CA ALA A 120 10.94 33.51 3.49
C ALA A 120 12.16 34.44 3.43
N ILE A 121 12.03 35.71 3.84
CA ILE A 121 13.17 36.67 3.86
C ILE A 121 14.21 36.27 4.92
N ASP A 122 13.79 35.51 5.94
CA ASP A 122 14.64 35.18 7.08
C ASP A 122 15.42 33.88 6.87
N ILE A 123 16.08 33.76 5.72
CA ILE A 123 16.86 32.58 5.29
C ILE A 123 18.05 32.32 6.24
N GLY A 124 18.48 33.35 6.98
CA GLY A 124 19.52 33.22 8.01
C GLY A 124 19.06 32.57 9.31
N ARG A 125 17.74 32.41 9.54
CA ARG A 125 17.24 31.75 10.76
C ARG A 125 17.12 30.24 10.58
N PRO A 126 17.69 29.44 11.50
CA PRO A 126 17.60 27.98 11.45
C PRO A 126 16.17 27.46 11.32
N ARG A 127 15.22 28.08 12.04
CA ARG A 127 13.81 27.69 12.01
C ARG A 127 13.18 27.82 10.62
N THR A 128 13.52 28.87 9.86
CA THR A 128 12.96 29.07 8.51
C THR A 128 13.43 27.98 7.55
N LEU A 129 14.71 27.61 7.65
CA LEU A 129 15.29 26.51 6.87
C LEU A 129 14.65 25.17 7.24
N GLU A 130 14.50 24.90 8.54
CA GLU A 130 13.84 23.69 9.03
C GLU A 130 12.40 23.55 8.52
N ILE A 131 11.62 24.63 8.58
CA ILE A 131 10.24 24.65 8.04
C ILE A 131 10.27 24.39 6.54
N HIS A 132 11.16 25.06 5.80
CA HIS A 132 11.25 24.93 4.36
C HIS A 132 11.62 23.48 3.94
N ASP A 133 12.64 22.89 4.56
CA ASP A 133 13.09 21.53 4.28
C ASP A 133 12.02 20.49 4.68
N PHE A 134 11.33 20.72 5.80
CA PHE A 134 10.18 19.91 6.19
C PHE A 134 9.09 19.98 5.11
N MET A 135 8.72 21.17 4.63
CA MET A 135 7.66 21.33 3.64
C MET A 135 8.02 20.68 2.31
N LEU A 136 9.26 20.82 1.84
CA LEU A 136 9.75 20.15 0.63
C LEU A 136 9.76 18.61 0.73
N SER A 137 10.05 18.08 1.92
CA SER A 137 10.10 16.63 2.14
C SER A 137 8.73 16.00 2.40
N ALA A 138 7.82 16.74 3.05
CA ALA A 138 6.52 16.24 3.47
C ALA A 138 5.41 16.45 2.43
N MET A 139 5.49 17.50 1.60
CA MET A 139 4.46 17.84 0.62
C MET A 139 4.85 17.40 -0.80
N ALA A 140 3.84 17.08 -1.61
CA ALA A 140 4.02 16.92 -3.04
C ALA A 140 4.22 18.30 -3.69
N GLY A 141 5.06 18.38 -4.73
CA GLY A 141 5.35 19.63 -5.41
C GLY A 141 4.13 20.24 -6.11
N ASP A 142 3.15 19.41 -6.45
CA ASP A 142 1.89 19.69 -7.11
C ASP A 142 0.71 19.76 -6.13
N ILE A 143 0.95 20.09 -4.85
CA ILE A 143 -0.10 20.25 -3.83
C ILE A 143 -1.28 21.08 -4.36
N ILE A 144 -2.49 20.55 -4.19
CA ILE A 144 -3.73 21.17 -4.66
C ILE A 144 -4.47 21.80 -3.48
N THR A 145 -4.83 23.06 -3.63
CA THR A 145 -5.72 23.78 -2.72
C THR A 145 -6.96 24.26 -3.48
N PRO A 146 -8.01 24.75 -2.81
CA PRO A 146 -9.18 25.30 -3.50
C PRO A 146 -8.86 26.49 -4.42
N GLU A 147 -7.79 27.24 -4.14
CA GLU A 147 -7.47 28.51 -4.79
C GLU A 147 -6.29 28.42 -5.77
N PHE A 148 -5.36 27.49 -5.54
CA PHE A 148 -4.15 27.36 -6.35
C PHE A 148 -3.54 25.96 -6.28
N ILE A 149 -2.59 25.69 -7.19
CA ILE A 149 -1.82 24.45 -7.28
C ILE A 149 -0.33 24.78 -7.17
N GLY A 150 0.41 23.93 -6.45
CA GLY A 150 1.87 23.97 -6.39
C GLY A 150 2.43 24.42 -5.05
N LEU A 151 3.53 23.79 -4.65
CA LEU A 151 4.16 24.01 -3.35
C LEU A 151 4.77 25.41 -3.24
N THR A 152 5.31 25.96 -4.34
CA THR A 152 5.86 27.31 -4.37
C THR A 152 4.81 28.35 -4.00
N THR A 153 3.64 28.31 -4.65
CA THR A 153 2.53 29.22 -4.35
C THR A 153 2.01 29.00 -2.93
N PHE A 154 1.95 27.74 -2.48
CA PHE A 154 1.58 27.43 -1.09
C PHE A 154 2.50 28.10 -0.07
N MET A 155 3.81 28.02 -0.26
CA MET A 155 4.78 28.64 0.64
C MET A 155 4.74 30.18 0.56
N GLN A 156 4.50 30.74 -0.63
CA GLN A 156 4.29 32.18 -0.79
C GLN A 156 3.08 32.68 -0.01
N GLN A 157 1.98 31.94 0.04
CA GLN A 157 0.81 32.34 0.84
C GLN A 157 1.12 32.39 2.34
N TRP A 158 1.85 31.41 2.85
CA TRP A 158 2.32 31.43 4.25
C TRP A 158 3.21 32.62 4.55
N ASP A 159 4.12 32.93 3.63
CA ASP A 159 5.02 34.07 3.72
C ASP A 159 4.28 35.40 3.67
N LEU A 160 3.34 35.59 2.75
CA LEU A 160 2.51 36.80 2.67
C LEU A 160 1.67 36.99 3.94
N MET A 161 1.00 35.92 4.40
CA MET A 161 0.21 35.96 5.63
C MET A 161 1.08 36.36 6.83
N SER A 162 2.29 35.82 6.93
CA SER A 162 3.19 36.10 8.05
C SER A 162 3.84 37.47 7.97
N ARG A 163 4.06 38.01 6.76
CA ARG A 163 4.62 39.36 6.56
C ARG A 163 3.61 40.45 6.84
N PHE A 164 2.37 40.28 6.39
CA PHE A 164 1.37 41.33 6.52
C PHE A 164 0.83 41.45 7.94
N HIS A 165 0.85 40.39 8.74
CA HIS A 165 0.38 40.44 10.13
C HIS A 165 1.55 40.61 11.10
N SER A 166 1.32 41.35 12.18
CA SER A 166 2.34 41.55 13.23
C SER A 166 2.56 40.30 14.08
N GLU A 167 1.56 39.42 14.12
CA GLU A 167 1.60 38.13 14.80
C GLU A 167 0.65 37.16 14.09
N VAL A 168 1.11 35.91 13.96
CA VAL A 168 0.32 34.78 13.46
C VAL A 168 0.44 33.68 14.51
N ASP A 169 -0.69 33.18 15.02
CA ASP A 169 -0.75 31.99 15.88
C ASP A 169 -1.80 31.02 15.36
N PHE A 170 -1.35 29.86 14.90
CA PHE A 170 -2.18 28.78 14.39
C PHE A 170 -2.16 27.60 15.38
N ARG A 171 -3.32 27.24 15.91
CA ARG A 171 -3.47 26.12 16.84
C ARG A 171 -4.41 25.07 16.29
N ALA A 172 -3.87 23.89 15.98
CA ALA A 172 -4.68 22.71 15.70
C ALA A 172 -5.19 22.10 17.02
N GLU A 173 -6.51 22.10 17.22
CA GLU A 173 -7.14 21.54 18.42
C GLU A 173 -7.43 20.06 18.25
N ARG A 174 -7.84 19.65 17.05
CA ARG A 174 -8.25 18.28 16.77
C ARG A 174 -7.88 17.88 15.35
N LEU A 175 -7.29 16.70 15.25
CA LEU A 175 -7.03 16.00 14.00
C LEU A 175 -7.93 14.76 13.93
N GLN A 176 -8.63 14.61 12.80
CA GLN A 176 -9.45 13.44 12.51
C GLN A 176 -8.95 12.80 11.21
N LEU A 177 -8.79 11.49 11.23
CA LEU A 177 -8.37 10.72 10.07
C LEU A 177 -9.57 10.03 9.44
N PHE A 178 -9.71 10.18 8.13
CA PHE A 178 -10.71 9.52 7.31
C PHE A 178 -9.97 8.65 6.27
N PRO A 179 -9.87 7.33 6.50
CA PRO A 179 -9.34 6.44 5.49
C PRO A 179 -10.34 6.36 4.32
N MET A 180 -9.88 6.67 3.12
CA MET A 180 -10.67 6.55 1.90
C MET A 180 -10.25 5.29 1.14
N ASP A 181 -10.91 4.19 1.46
CA ASP A 181 -10.73 2.93 0.75
C ASP A 181 -11.18 3.11 -0.72
N GLY A 182 -10.28 2.83 -1.66
CA GLY A 182 -10.57 2.99 -3.09
C GLY A 182 -10.59 4.44 -3.59
N ALA A 183 -10.03 5.40 -2.84
CA ALA A 183 -9.79 6.76 -3.30
C ALA A 183 -9.07 6.83 -4.65
N ALA A 184 -8.24 5.84 -4.95
CA ALA A 184 -7.61 5.66 -6.26
C ALA A 184 -8.62 5.65 -7.43
N LYS A 185 -9.86 5.19 -7.20
CA LYS A 185 -10.94 5.21 -8.21
C LYS A 185 -11.54 6.61 -8.38
N THR A 186 -11.62 7.39 -7.32
CA THR A 186 -12.22 8.74 -7.32
C THR A 186 -11.21 9.82 -7.70
N TYR A 187 -9.94 9.62 -7.36
CA TYR A 187 -8.83 10.53 -7.62
C TYR A 187 -7.67 9.75 -8.24
N PRO A 188 -7.70 9.52 -9.57
CA PRO A 188 -6.67 8.75 -10.27
C PRO A 188 -5.25 9.33 -10.11
N SER A 189 -5.14 10.65 -9.92
CA SER A 189 -3.85 11.32 -9.65
C SER A 189 -3.24 10.94 -8.30
N LEU A 190 -4.05 10.47 -7.34
CA LEU A 190 -3.56 9.95 -6.06
C LEU A 190 -3.21 8.45 -6.14
N ALA A 191 -3.56 7.79 -7.25
CA ALA A 191 -3.44 6.34 -7.45
C ALA A 191 -2.17 5.90 -8.18
N GLU A 192 -1.25 6.82 -8.50
CA GLU A 192 -0.17 6.57 -9.47
C GLU A 192 0.75 5.39 -9.12
N ARG A 193 0.77 4.90 -7.87
CA ARG A 193 1.73 3.88 -7.42
C ARG A 193 1.16 2.54 -7.00
N ASP A 194 -0.04 2.47 -6.42
CA ASP A 194 -0.67 1.19 -6.09
C ASP A 194 -2.21 1.35 -6.00
N ARG A 195 -2.94 0.52 -6.74
CA ARG A 195 -4.42 0.56 -6.79
C ARG A 195 -5.06 0.17 -5.45
N ASP A 196 -4.28 -0.52 -4.60
CA ASP A 196 -4.71 -0.99 -3.30
C ASP A 196 -4.22 -0.10 -2.14
N GLU A 197 -3.51 1.00 -2.41
CA GLU A 197 -3.03 1.92 -1.37
C GLU A 197 -4.16 2.83 -0.90
N ALA A 198 -4.41 2.80 0.42
CA ALA A 198 -5.42 3.64 1.05
C ALA A 198 -4.96 5.10 1.05
N VAL A 199 -5.82 6.01 0.61
CA VAL A 199 -5.59 7.46 0.77
C VAL A 199 -6.11 7.87 2.14
N TYR A 200 -5.29 8.63 2.86
CA TYR A 200 -5.58 9.10 4.21
C TYR A 200 -5.94 10.58 4.16
N VAL A 201 -7.20 10.91 4.39
CA VAL A 201 -7.64 12.30 4.48
C VAL A 201 -7.63 12.73 5.93
N VAL A 202 -6.81 13.73 6.25
CA VAL A 202 -6.77 14.32 7.60
C VAL A 202 -7.58 15.61 7.59
N LYS A 203 -8.61 15.66 8.43
CA LYS A 203 -9.32 16.89 8.76
C LYS A 203 -8.69 17.48 10.01
N SER A 204 -8.27 18.73 9.89
CA SER A 204 -7.81 19.54 11.02
C SER A 204 -8.88 20.56 11.38
N THR A 205 -9.17 20.70 12.66
CA THR A 205 -9.99 21.78 13.22
C THR A 205 -9.16 22.52 14.26
N GLY A 206 -9.22 23.84 14.22
CA GLY A 206 -8.39 24.68 15.07
C GLY A 206 -8.71 26.15 14.89
N THR A 207 -7.89 26.99 15.50
CA THR A 207 -8.05 28.45 15.52
C THR A 207 -6.82 29.11 14.92
N THR A 208 -7.05 30.09 14.04
CA THR A 208 -6.00 30.99 13.55
C THR A 208 -6.24 32.36 14.16
N THR A 209 -5.26 32.87 14.88
CA THR A 209 -5.26 34.24 15.40
C THR A 209 -4.27 35.07 14.60
N LEU A 210 -4.73 36.20 14.06
CA LEU A 210 -3.94 37.12 13.28
C LEU A 210 -4.00 38.50 13.94
N ARG A 211 -2.84 39.07 14.25
CA ARG A 211 -2.76 40.43 14.77
C ARG A 211 -2.54 41.40 13.61
N ILE A 212 -3.59 42.13 13.28
CA ILE A 212 -3.59 43.16 12.23
C ILE A 212 -2.50 44.19 12.53
N SER A 213 -1.63 44.42 11.54
CA SER A 213 -0.60 45.44 11.57
C SER A 213 -0.97 46.60 10.66
N ARG A 214 -0.26 47.73 10.76
CA ARG A 214 -0.40 48.83 9.80
C ARG A 214 -0.13 48.37 8.37
N LEU A 215 0.85 47.50 8.16
CA LEU A 215 1.16 46.90 6.86
C LEU A 215 -0.04 46.09 6.33
N THR A 216 -0.77 45.38 7.20
CA THR A 216 -2.02 44.70 6.81
C THR A 216 -3.03 45.70 6.27
N VAL A 217 -3.26 46.80 6.99
CA VAL A 217 -4.26 47.80 6.61
C VAL A 217 -3.87 48.47 5.30
N GLU A 218 -2.62 48.93 5.17
CA GLU A 218 -2.11 49.59 3.97
C GLU A 218 -2.19 48.71 2.70
N ASN A 219 -1.99 47.39 2.84
CA ASN A 219 -1.91 46.48 1.68
C ASN A 219 -3.21 45.71 1.40
N ILE A 220 -4.02 45.42 2.43
CA ILE A 220 -5.23 44.58 2.31
C ILE A 220 -6.50 45.41 2.44
N PHE A 221 -6.51 46.43 3.30
CA PHE A 221 -7.67 47.27 3.57
C PHE A 221 -7.38 48.77 3.41
N PRO A 222 -6.83 49.20 2.26
CA PRO A 222 -6.31 50.56 2.11
C PRO A 222 -7.38 51.64 2.31
N HIS A 223 -8.65 51.31 2.06
CA HIS A 223 -9.78 52.23 2.21
C HIS A 223 -10.05 52.66 3.67
N ILE A 224 -9.61 51.88 4.66
CA ILE A 224 -9.76 52.23 6.09
C ILE A 224 -8.92 53.47 6.44
N LEU A 225 -7.82 53.69 5.73
CA LEU A 225 -6.90 54.80 5.98
C LEU A 225 -7.39 56.14 5.39
N ASN A 226 -8.46 56.13 4.62
CA ASN A 226 -9.01 57.37 4.05
C ASN A 226 -9.74 58.24 5.08
N ASP A 227 -10.05 57.67 6.25
CA ASP A 227 -10.74 58.34 7.36
C ASP A 227 -9.78 58.75 8.52
N GLU A 228 -8.46 58.57 8.36
CA GLU A 228 -7.41 59.04 9.29
C GLU A 228 -6.92 60.46 8.93
#